data_AF-A0AAD6LMU8-F1
#
_entry.id   AF-A0AAD6LMU8-F1
#
_cell.length_a   1.000
_cell.length_b   1.000
_cell.length_c   1.000
_cell.angle_alpha   90.00
_cell.angle_beta   90.00
_cell.angle_gamma   90.00
#
_symmetry.space_group_name_H-M   'P 1'
#
loop_
_entity.id
_entity.type
_entity.pdbx_description
1 polymer ?
#
loop_
_entity_poly.entity_id
_entity_poly.type
_entity_poly.pdbx_seq_one_letter_code
_entity_poly.pdbx_strand_id
1 'polypeptide(L)'
;MSTQVSQEVVPKTLQARANEIIRRTANYHPSIWGDQFISRLPKDKVQEAIELQEIEKLREQFKRELLASNSSQKLDLIDAIQRLGVAYHFETEIEEALQHIYNNRIDMEDDDLYNTALGFRLLRQHGYNVSCGN
;
A
#
# COMPACT_ATOMS: atom_id res chain seq x y z
N MET A 1 -38.22 -44.62 73.63
CA MET A 1 -38.71 -43.40 72.96
C MET A 1 -37.57 -42.41 72.91
N SER A 2 -37.05 -42.10 71.72
CA SER A 2 -36.30 -40.87 71.44
C SER A 2 -36.17 -40.76 69.92
N THR A 3 -36.97 -39.89 69.34
CA THR A 3 -36.98 -39.54 67.92
C THR A 3 -35.93 -38.45 67.73
N GLN A 4 -34.83 -38.71 67.01
CA GLN A 4 -33.92 -37.66 66.58
C GLN A 4 -34.35 -37.15 65.20
N VAL A 5 -34.57 -35.84 65.15
CA VAL A 5 -34.93 -35.05 63.96
C VAL A 5 -33.71 -34.95 63.05
N SER A 6 -33.85 -35.40 61.80
CA SER A 6 -32.84 -35.16 60.77
C SER A 6 -32.82 -33.68 60.38
N GLN A 7 -31.67 -33.02 60.53
CA GLN A 7 -31.40 -31.74 59.89
C GLN A 7 -31.20 -31.97 58.39
N GLU A 8 -31.98 -31.30 57.55
CA GLU A 8 -31.74 -31.24 56.12
C GLU A 8 -30.41 -30.54 55.84
N VAL A 9 -29.42 -31.32 55.40
CA VAL A 9 -28.21 -30.78 54.80
C VAL A 9 -28.54 -30.42 53.37
N VAL A 10 -28.78 -29.14 53.13
CA VAL A 10 -28.94 -28.61 51.76
C VAL A 10 -27.68 -28.96 50.95
N PRO A 11 -27.81 -29.62 49.78
CA PRO A 11 -26.66 -30.10 49.04
C PRO A 11 -25.76 -28.95 48.54
N LYS A 12 -24.44 -29.08 48.77
CA LYS A 12 -23.37 -28.18 48.26
C LYS A 12 -23.40 -27.96 46.74
N THR A 13 -24.15 -28.77 45.99
CA THR A 13 -24.32 -28.68 44.53
C THR A 13 -25.11 -27.45 44.06
N LEU A 14 -25.99 -26.87 44.90
CA LEU A 14 -26.73 -25.66 44.53
C LEU A 14 -25.88 -24.38 44.64
N GLN A 15 -24.83 -24.38 45.47
CA GLN A 15 -23.99 -23.21 45.72
C GLN A 15 -22.92 -23.01 44.63
N ALA A 16 -22.51 -24.08 43.94
CA ALA A 16 -21.53 -24.01 42.85
C ALA A 16 -22.09 -23.39 41.56
N ARG A 17 -23.41 -23.46 41.33
CA ARG A 17 -24.06 -22.83 40.16
C ARG A 17 -24.23 -21.32 40.30
N ALA A 18 -24.16 -20.77 41.51
CA ALA A 18 -24.41 -19.35 41.76
C ALA A 18 -23.25 -18.41 41.34
N ASN A 19 -22.06 -18.97 41.06
CA ASN A 19 -20.84 -18.21 40.76
C ASN A 19 -20.29 -18.43 39.34
N GLU A 20 -21.06 -19.02 38.42
CA GLU A 20 -20.66 -19.09 37.02
C GLU A 20 -20.79 -17.70 36.37
N ILE A 21 -19.66 -17.07 36.07
CA ILE A 21 -19.62 -15.82 35.29
C ILE A 21 -19.96 -16.17 33.84
N ILE A 22 -21.24 -16.05 33.47
CA ILE A 22 -21.71 -16.27 32.10
C ILE A 22 -21.27 -15.07 31.24
N ARG A 23 -20.28 -15.29 30.36
CA ARG A 23 -19.86 -14.28 29.36
C ARG A 23 -20.75 -14.36 28.12
N ARG A 24 -21.14 -13.19 27.59
CA ARG A 24 -21.88 -13.10 26.32
C ARG A 24 -20.97 -13.42 25.14
N THR A 25 -21.47 -14.22 24.20
CA THR A 25 -20.78 -14.54 22.94
C THR A 25 -20.72 -13.31 22.05
N ALA A 26 -19.57 -13.05 21.44
CA ALA A 26 -19.37 -11.86 20.62
C ALA A 26 -19.89 -11.99 19.19
N ASN A 27 -20.09 -13.23 18.69
CA ASN A 27 -20.65 -13.55 17.36
C ASN A 27 -20.00 -12.79 16.18
N TYR A 28 -18.69 -12.51 16.26
CA TYR A 28 -17.96 -11.89 15.16
C TYR A 28 -17.74 -12.87 14.00
N HIS A 29 -17.75 -12.33 12.79
CA HIS A 29 -17.42 -13.10 11.59
C HIS A 29 -15.93 -13.51 11.62
N PRO A 30 -15.59 -14.75 11.25
CA PRO A 30 -14.21 -15.20 11.19
C PRO A 30 -13.38 -14.39 10.17
N SER A 31 -12.05 -14.47 10.31
CA SER A 31 -11.13 -13.86 9.34
C SER A 31 -11.36 -14.45 7.95
N ILE A 32 -11.47 -13.58 6.93
CA ILE A 32 -11.58 -14.00 5.53
C ILE A 32 -10.29 -14.65 5.01
N TRP A 33 -9.18 -14.50 5.72
CA TRP A 33 -7.85 -14.94 5.29
C TRP A 33 -7.36 -16.22 5.99
N GLY A 34 -7.95 -16.57 7.13
CA GLY A 34 -7.48 -17.69 7.96
C GLY A 34 -5.96 -17.64 8.17
N ASP A 35 -5.30 -18.78 7.94
CA ASP A 35 -3.85 -18.93 8.07
C ASP A 35 -3.09 -18.86 6.73
N GLN A 36 -3.75 -18.44 5.65
CA GLN A 36 -3.21 -18.49 4.28
C GLN A 36 -1.87 -17.78 4.12
N PHE A 37 -1.61 -16.72 4.91
CA PHE A 37 -0.38 -15.94 4.85
C PHE A 37 0.68 -16.36 5.88
N ILE A 38 0.36 -17.28 6.80
CA ILE A 38 1.24 -17.69 7.89
C ILE A 38 2.38 -18.58 7.36
N SER A 39 2.11 -19.44 6.38
CA SER A 39 3.11 -20.29 5.74
C SER A 39 3.61 -19.68 4.43
N ARG A 40 4.68 -18.87 4.49
CA ARG A 40 5.42 -18.49 3.27
C ARG A 40 6.41 -19.60 2.89
N LEU A 41 6.24 -20.16 1.69
CA LEU A 41 7.26 -21.00 1.08
C LEU A 41 8.38 -20.11 0.52
N PRO A 42 9.66 -20.42 0.78
CA PRO A 42 10.76 -19.70 0.16
C PRO A 42 10.73 -19.91 -1.36
N LYS A 43 11.04 -18.85 -2.11
CA LYS A 43 11.21 -18.93 -3.56
C LYS A 43 12.43 -19.79 -3.93
N ASP A 44 12.41 -20.40 -5.11
CA ASP A 44 13.60 -21.01 -5.70
C ASP A 44 14.63 -19.91 -6.00
N LYS A 45 15.86 -20.10 -5.49
CA LYS A 45 16.97 -19.15 -5.62
C LYS A 45 17.36 -18.92 -7.09
N VAL A 46 17.25 -19.95 -7.93
CA VAL A 46 17.60 -19.82 -9.36
C VAL A 46 16.59 -18.91 -10.06
N GLN A 47 15.30 -19.13 -9.80
CA GLN A 47 14.22 -18.31 -10.35
C GLN A 47 14.30 -16.87 -9.86
N GLU A 48 14.58 -16.65 -8.57
CA GLU A 48 14.77 -15.33 -8.00
C GLU A 48 15.92 -14.55 -8.65
N ALA A 49 17.05 -15.22 -8.92
CA ALA A 49 18.18 -14.57 -9.60
C ALA A 49 17.84 -14.14 -11.04
N ILE A 50 17.06 -14.94 -11.76
CA ILE A 50 16.59 -14.60 -13.11
C ILE A 50 15.64 -13.41 -13.07
N GLU A 51 14.67 -13.41 -12.14
CA GLU A 51 13.72 -12.30 -11.93
C GLU A 51 14.46 -10.99 -11.63
N LEU A 52 15.46 -11.02 -10.76
CA LEU A 52 16.25 -9.83 -10.39
C LEU A 52 17.03 -9.26 -11.59
N GLN A 53 17.60 -10.13 -12.43
CA GLN A 53 18.32 -9.68 -13.62
C GLN A 53 17.38 -9.01 -14.63
N GLU A 54 16.15 -9.51 -14.78
CA GLU A 54 15.14 -8.92 -15.65
C GLU A 54 14.67 -7.55 -15.12
N ILE A 55 14.44 -7.45 -13.82
CA ILE A 55 14.11 -6.18 -13.15
C ILE A 55 15.20 -5.14 -13.41
N GLU A 56 16.48 -5.49 -13.26
CA GLU A 56 17.59 -4.56 -13.49
C GLU A 56 17.62 -4.07 -14.95
N LYS A 57 17.41 -4.97 -15.92
CA LYS A 57 17.32 -4.59 -17.34
C LYS A 57 16.17 -3.62 -17.61
N LEU A 58 14.99 -3.87 -17.04
CA LEU A 58 13.82 -3.02 -17.20
C LEU A 58 14.04 -1.64 -16.54
N ARG A 59 14.70 -1.60 -15.38
CA ARG A 59 15.08 -0.33 -14.72
C ARG A 59 15.97 0.50 -15.63
N GLU A 60 17.02 -0.09 -16.18
CA GLU A 60 17.92 0.62 -17.10
C GLU A 60 17.24 1.05 -18.40
N GLN A 61 16.30 0.26 -18.90
CA GLN A 61 15.50 0.66 -20.06
C GLN A 61 14.64 1.90 -19.76
N PHE A 62 13.93 1.91 -18.64
CA PHE A 62 13.12 3.05 -18.22
C PHE A 62 13.98 4.32 -18.11
N LYS A 63 15.17 4.24 -17.49
CA LYS A 63 16.09 5.38 -17.39
C LYS A 63 16.48 5.94 -18.76
N ARG A 64 16.84 5.07 -19.71
CA ARG A 64 17.19 5.48 -21.08
C ARG A 64 16.02 6.15 -21.78
N GLU A 65 14.83 5.59 -21.66
CA GLU A 65 13.62 6.10 -22.29
C GLU A 65 13.23 7.46 -21.70
N LEU A 66 13.31 7.61 -20.37
CA LEU A 66 13.07 8.87 -19.68
C LEU A 66 14.06 9.96 -20.14
N LEU A 67 15.35 9.63 -20.29
CA LEU A 67 16.37 10.58 -20.75
C LEU A 67 16.17 11.02 -22.21
N ALA A 68 15.78 10.11 -23.09
CA ALA A 68 15.60 10.37 -24.51
C ALA A 68 14.27 11.07 -24.86
N SER A 69 13.30 11.03 -23.95
CA SER A 69 11.95 11.55 -24.14
C SER A 69 11.86 13.08 -24.09
N ASN A 70 10.89 13.64 -24.81
CA ASN A 70 10.51 15.06 -24.68
C ASN A 70 9.72 15.31 -23.38
N SER A 71 9.40 16.57 -23.08
CA SER A 71 8.73 16.96 -21.82
C SER A 71 7.37 16.26 -21.63
N SER A 72 6.52 16.22 -22.67
CA SER A 72 5.21 15.54 -22.61
C SER A 72 5.35 14.03 -22.35
N GLN A 73 6.23 13.35 -23.11
CA GLN A 73 6.51 11.92 -22.91
C GLN A 73 7.08 11.62 -21.52
N LYS A 74 7.96 12.49 -21.00
CA LYS A 74 8.47 12.37 -19.62
C LYS A 74 7.35 12.42 -18.60
N LEU A 75 6.38 13.33 -18.75
CA LEU A 75 5.23 13.42 -17.87
C LEU A 75 4.38 12.14 -17.89
N ASP A 76 4.14 11.57 -19.08
CA ASP A 76 3.40 10.31 -19.22
C ASP A 76 4.13 9.13 -18.57
N LEU A 77 5.45 9.01 -18.79
CA LEU A 77 6.28 7.98 -18.18
C LEU A 77 6.30 8.08 -16.65
N ILE A 78 6.41 9.30 -16.11
CA ILE A 78 6.36 9.56 -14.68
C ILE A 78 4.98 9.21 -14.10
N ASP A 79 3.89 9.57 -14.78
CA ASP A 79 2.54 9.24 -14.30
C ASP A 79 2.32 7.72 -14.28
N ALA A 80 2.75 7.03 -15.35
CA ALA A 80 2.64 5.59 -15.44
C ALA A 80 3.42 4.88 -14.31
N ILE A 81 4.69 5.27 -14.07
CA ILE A 81 5.53 4.60 -13.07
C ILE A 81 5.03 4.84 -11.64
N GLN A 82 4.44 6.01 -11.38
CA GLN A 82 3.77 6.30 -10.11
C GLN A 82 2.52 5.46 -9.91
N ARG A 83 1.67 5.34 -10.93
CA ARG A 83 0.44 4.53 -10.87
C ARG A 83 0.70 3.03 -10.79
N LEU A 84 1.83 2.57 -11.34
CA LEU A 84 2.29 1.18 -11.18
C LEU A 84 2.80 0.88 -9.75
N GLY A 85 2.99 1.89 -8.91
CA GLY A 85 3.43 1.71 -7.52
C GLY A 85 4.91 1.37 -7.38
N VAL A 86 5.73 1.62 -8.41
CA VAL A 86 7.17 1.31 -8.43
C VAL A 86 8.05 2.56 -8.54
N ALA A 87 7.47 3.76 -8.46
CA ALA A 87 8.19 5.04 -8.55
C ALA A 87 9.29 5.21 -7.49
N TYR A 88 9.19 4.56 -6.32
CA TYR A 88 10.20 4.61 -5.26
C TYR A 88 11.59 4.08 -5.69
N HIS A 89 11.66 3.37 -6.83
CA HIS A 89 12.92 2.94 -7.42
C HIS A 89 13.60 3.99 -8.31
N PHE A 90 12.93 5.09 -8.59
CA PHE A 90 13.33 6.10 -9.58
C PHE A 90 13.19 7.53 -9.03
N GLU A 91 13.22 7.71 -7.71
CA GLU A 91 12.96 9.01 -7.06
C GLU A 91 13.86 10.11 -7.60
N THR A 92 15.17 9.82 -7.74
CA THR A 92 16.16 10.77 -8.28
C THR A 92 15.86 11.13 -9.73
N GLU A 93 15.62 10.12 -10.59
CA GLU A 93 15.37 10.35 -12.01
C GLU A 93 14.06 11.12 -12.25
N ILE A 94 13.02 10.85 -11.45
CA ILE A 94 11.75 11.58 -11.49
C ILE A 94 11.96 13.03 -11.07
N GLU A 95 12.68 13.28 -9.97
CA GLU A 95 12.96 14.62 -9.47
C GLU A 95 13.75 15.45 -10.51
N GLU A 96 14.81 14.87 -11.09
CA GLU A 96 15.61 15.53 -12.13
C GLU A 96 14.78 15.85 -13.38
N ALA A 97 13.92 14.92 -13.81
CA ALA A 97 13.05 15.13 -14.96
C ALA A 97 12.02 16.25 -14.69
N LEU A 98 11.39 16.27 -13.52
CA LEU A 98 10.43 17.30 -13.14
C LEU A 98 11.09 18.66 -12.94
N GLN A 99 12.28 18.71 -12.35
CA GLN A 99 13.06 19.93 -12.20
C GLN A 99 13.40 20.55 -13.56
N HIS A 100 13.79 19.71 -14.53
CA HIS A 100 14.05 20.15 -15.90
C HIS A 100 12.78 20.71 -16.56
N ILE A 101 11.64 20.02 -16.43
CA ILE A 101 10.35 20.48 -16.98
C ILE A 101 9.93 21.80 -16.31
N TYR A 102 10.12 21.93 -14.99
CA TYR A 102 9.77 23.15 -14.26
C TYR A 102 10.58 24.36 -14.71
N ASN A 103 11.88 24.18 -14.94
CA ASN A 103 12.76 25.27 -15.37
C ASN A 103 12.51 25.67 -16.83
N ASN A 104 12.15 24.71 -17.68
CA ASN A 104 11.93 24.90 -19.11
C ASN A 104 10.44 25.03 -19.46
N ARG A 105 9.64 25.58 -18.54
CA ARG A 105 8.17 25.73 -18.69
C ARG A 105 7.72 26.51 -19.93
N ILE A 106 8.62 27.29 -20.53
CA ILE A 106 8.38 28.00 -21.81
C ILE A 106 8.01 26.99 -22.91
N ASP A 107 8.54 25.76 -22.84
CA ASP A 107 8.24 24.69 -23.80
C ASP A 107 6.82 24.08 -23.63
N MET A 108 6.08 24.45 -22.57
CA MET A 108 4.69 23.99 -22.35
C MET A 108 3.65 25.08 -22.65
N GLU A 109 4.05 26.24 -23.22
CA GLU A 109 3.10 27.29 -23.59
C GLU A 109 2.30 26.95 -24.86
N ASP A 110 2.80 26.03 -25.68
CA ASP A 110 2.14 25.53 -26.90
C ASP A 110 1.47 24.15 -26.69
N ASP A 111 1.44 23.67 -25.43
CA ASP A 111 0.96 22.33 -25.07
C ASP A 111 -0.56 22.26 -24.91
N ASP A 112 -1.13 21.10 -25.23
CA ASP A 112 -2.56 20.85 -25.09
C ASP A 112 -3.03 20.84 -23.61
N LEU A 113 -4.36 20.87 -23.43
CA LEU A 113 -4.98 20.85 -22.10
C LEU A 113 -4.53 19.64 -21.26
N TYR A 114 -4.23 18.51 -21.92
CA TYR A 114 -3.81 17.28 -21.25
C TYR A 114 -2.42 17.44 -20.63
N ASN A 115 -1.42 17.85 -21.41
CA ASN A 115 -0.05 18.07 -20.96
C ASN A 115 0.01 19.15 -19.87
N THR A 116 -0.74 20.23 -20.04
CA THR A 116 -0.84 21.31 -19.05
C THR A 116 -1.37 20.79 -17.71
N ALA A 117 -2.51 20.07 -17.73
CA ALA A 117 -3.11 19.54 -16.52
C ALA A 117 -2.24 18.46 -15.84
N LEU A 118 -1.62 17.60 -16.65
CA LEU A 118 -0.71 16.56 -16.18
C LEU A 118 0.53 17.14 -15.52
N GLY A 119 1.21 18.06 -16.21
CA GLY A 119 2.38 18.77 -15.70
C GLY A 119 2.06 19.56 -14.44
N PHE A 120 0.95 20.29 -14.41
CA PHE A 120 0.49 21.00 -13.21
C PHE A 120 0.32 20.07 -12.01
N ARG A 121 -0.37 18.94 -12.21
CA ARG A 121 -0.61 17.96 -11.14
C ARG A 121 0.70 17.36 -10.65
N LEU A 122 1.54 16.83 -11.54
CA LEU A 122 2.79 16.16 -11.16
C LEU A 122 3.73 17.12 -10.43
N LEU A 123 3.93 18.32 -10.96
CA LEU A 123 4.79 19.32 -10.34
C LEU A 123 4.30 19.71 -8.94
N ARG A 124 2.99 19.92 -8.74
CA ARG A 124 2.46 20.20 -7.41
C ARG A 124 2.54 19.01 -6.45
N GLN A 125 2.37 17.79 -6.93
CA GLN A 125 2.53 16.59 -6.11
C GLN A 125 3.96 16.45 -5.56
N HIS A 126 4.96 16.93 -6.32
CA HIS A 126 6.37 16.96 -5.93
C HIS A 126 6.80 18.29 -5.28
N GLY A 127 5.86 19.15 -4.90
CA GLY A 127 6.15 20.36 -4.10
C GLY A 127 6.63 21.58 -4.89
N TYR A 128 6.59 21.54 -6.22
CA TYR A 128 6.91 22.70 -7.05
C TYR A 128 5.81 23.77 -6.97
N ASN A 129 6.22 25.03 -6.86
CA ASN A 129 5.29 26.15 -6.82
C ASN A 129 4.79 26.50 -8.23
N VAL A 130 3.62 25.99 -8.58
CA VAL A 130 2.98 26.22 -9.88
C VAL A 130 1.79 27.17 -9.72
N SER A 131 1.81 28.31 -10.41
CA SER A 131 0.66 29.23 -10.48
C SER A 131 -0.54 28.55 -11.14
N CYS A 132 -1.75 28.86 -10.69
CA CYS A 132 -3.01 28.38 -11.29
C CYS A 132 -3.50 29.24 -12.48
N GLY A 133 -2.71 30.24 -12.88
CA GLY A 133 -3.00 31.14 -14.00
C GLY A 133 -3.26 32.59 -13.57
N ASN A 134 -2.91 33.52 -14.46
CA ASN A 134 -3.39 34.90 -14.54
C ASN A 134 -4.08 35.08 -15.90
#